data_AF-A0A4P8H6T7-F1
#
_entry.id   AF-A0A4P8H6T7-F1
#
_cell.length_a   1.000
_cell.length_b   1.000
_cell.length_c   1.000
_cell.angle_alpha   90.00
_cell.angle_beta   90.00
_cell.angle_gamma   90.00
#
_symmetry.space_group_name_H-M   'P 1'
#
loop_
_entity.id
_entity.type
_entity.pdbx_description
1 polymer ?
#
loop_
_entity_poly.entity_id
_entity_poly.type
_entity_poly.pdbx_seq_one_letter_code
_entity_poly.pdbx_strand_id
1 'polypeptide(L)'
;MNSTDASRSRRRLVVLVSAAVVVLLLVGIGVYGLVAGPRTTSDPPPAPPSPTAPGTTEQGPRDLAPIPETDDPEKFVRAVAEALFGWDTTSGLMPLDYTSVLLKVADPSGVEQAGLASDIAGYLPNRETWVELRKYGTTQRLEITDVFVPEAWAEAESQAQPGQLAPGTTAYTVEGVRHRQGIWNDEATSSAHEVAFTIFLTCPPDGDPCYLLRLSILDQPLR
;
A
#
# COMPACT_ATOMS: atom_id res chain seq x y z
N MET A 1 -25.98 -50.17 -36.89
CA MET A 1 -25.22 -48.91 -36.98
C MET A 1 -24.88 -48.47 -35.56
N ASN A 2 -23.62 -48.66 -35.13
CA ASN A 2 -23.24 -48.61 -33.71
C ASN A 2 -22.99 -47.18 -33.19
N SER A 3 -23.57 -46.87 -32.03
CA SER A 3 -23.47 -45.58 -31.31
C SER A 3 -22.05 -45.20 -30.84
N THR A 4 -21.07 -46.09 -30.99
CA THR A 4 -19.68 -45.89 -30.52
C THR A 4 -18.86 -44.97 -31.44
N ASP A 5 -19.19 -44.87 -32.73
CA ASP A 5 -18.48 -43.98 -33.67
C ASP A 5 -18.84 -42.50 -33.48
N ALA A 6 -20.08 -42.22 -33.07
CA ALA A 6 -20.56 -40.84 -32.88
C ALA A 6 -19.85 -40.13 -31.72
N SER A 7 -19.54 -40.82 -30.62
CA SER A 7 -18.85 -40.21 -29.46
C SER A 7 -17.38 -39.91 -29.74
N ARG A 8 -16.72 -40.77 -30.53
CA ARG A 8 -15.31 -40.62 -30.92
C ARG A 8 -15.13 -39.47 -31.93
N SER A 9 -16.09 -39.31 -32.84
CA SER A 9 -16.15 -38.16 -33.77
C SER A 9 -16.33 -36.83 -33.02
N ARG A 10 -17.26 -36.78 -32.05
CA ARG A 10 -17.54 -35.57 -31.27
C ARG A 10 -16.33 -35.13 -30.43
N ARG A 11 -15.59 -36.08 -29.83
CA ARG A 11 -14.37 -35.79 -29.07
C ARG A 11 -13.23 -35.28 -29.96
N ARG A 12 -13.08 -35.81 -31.18
CA ARG A 12 -12.09 -35.31 -32.15
C ARG A 12 -12.42 -33.90 -32.61
N LEU A 13 -13.70 -33.59 -32.84
CA LEU A 13 -14.14 -32.26 -33.22
C LEU A 13 -13.83 -31.21 -32.12
N VAL A 14 -14.06 -31.54 -30.85
CA VAL A 14 -13.75 -30.64 -29.72
C VAL A 14 -12.25 -30.36 -29.63
N VAL A 15 -11.39 -31.37 -29.81
CA VAL A 15 -9.93 -31.20 -29.78
C VAL A 15 -9.43 -30.35 -30.95
N LEU A 16 -10.03 -30.49 -32.14
CA LEU A 16 -9.66 -29.68 -33.30
C LEU A 16 -10.07 -28.21 -33.12
N VAL A 17 -11.25 -27.95 -32.55
CA VAL A 17 -11.73 -26.60 -32.27
C VAL A 17 -10.87 -25.94 -31.19
N SER A 18 -10.54 -26.64 -30.10
CA SER A 18 -9.70 -26.07 -29.05
C SER A 18 -8.27 -25.78 -29.55
N ALA A 19 -7.68 -26.66 -30.35
CA ALA A 19 -6.39 -26.41 -30.98
C ALA A 19 -6.44 -25.18 -31.93
N ALA A 20 -7.50 -25.03 -32.72
CA ALA A 20 -7.67 -23.89 -33.61
C ALA A 20 -7.79 -22.56 -32.85
N VAL A 21 -8.50 -22.55 -31.71
CA VAL A 21 -8.61 -21.36 -30.85
C VAL A 21 -7.26 -20.96 -30.26
N VAL A 22 -6.45 -21.92 -29.78
CA VAL A 22 -5.11 -21.64 -29.25
C VAL A 22 -4.20 -21.05 -30.33
N VAL A 23 -4.22 -21.61 -31.54
CA VAL A 23 -3.43 -21.09 -32.67
C VAL A 23 -3.86 -19.66 -33.02
N LEU A 24 -5.15 -19.35 -33.02
CA LEU A 24 -5.65 -18.00 -33.27
C LEU A 24 -5.20 -16.99 -32.21
N LEU A 25 -5.20 -17.38 -30.93
CA LEU A 25 -4.71 -16.54 -29.84
C LEU A 25 -3.20 -16.25 -29.97
N LEU A 26 -2.40 -17.26 -30.32
CA LEU A 26 -0.96 -17.08 -30.53
C LEU A 26 -0.65 -16.16 -31.71
N VAL A 27 -1.41 -16.28 -32.81
CA VAL A 27 -1.29 -15.37 -33.97
C VAL A 27 -1.68 -13.94 -33.57
N GLY A 28 -2.73 -13.76 -32.78
CA GLY A 28 -3.15 -12.44 -32.29
C GLY A 28 -2.08 -11.75 -31.44
N ILE A 29 -1.45 -12.47 -30.51
CA ILE A 29 -0.36 -11.96 -29.67
C ILE A 29 0.87 -11.59 -30.52
N GLY A 30 1.24 -12.45 -31.49
CA GLY A 30 2.37 -12.20 -32.38
C GLY A 30 2.18 -10.95 -33.24
N VAL A 31 0.98 -10.72 -33.77
CA VAL A 31 0.67 -9.51 -34.56
C VAL A 31 0.65 -8.26 -33.67
N TYR A 32 0.11 -8.34 -32.46
CA TYR A 32 0.08 -7.21 -31.53
C TYR A 32 1.50 -6.79 -31.09
N GLY A 33 2.39 -7.75 -30.84
CA GLY A 33 3.80 -7.48 -30.50
C GLY A 33 4.63 -6.89 -31.66
N LEU A 34 4.24 -7.15 -32.91
CA LEU A 34 4.89 -6.57 -34.10
C LEU A 34 4.42 -5.15 -34.42
N VAL A 35 3.19 -4.79 -34.05
CA VAL A 35 2.64 -3.43 -34.25
C VAL A 35 3.06 -2.49 -33.11
N ALA A 36 3.19 -2.99 -31.88
CA ALA A 36 3.72 -2.26 -30.74
C ALA A 36 5.27 -2.30 -30.70
N GLY A 37 5.90 -1.89 -31.79
CA GLY A 37 7.34 -2.00 -32.00
C GLY A 37 8.22 -1.37 -30.90
N PRO A 38 9.51 -1.72 -30.83
CA PRO A 38 10.42 -1.25 -29.80
C PRO A 38 10.60 0.26 -29.91
N ARG A 39 10.38 0.99 -28.81
CA ARG A 39 10.74 2.42 -28.76
C ARG A 39 12.27 2.53 -28.68
N THR A 40 12.91 2.75 -29.81
CA THR A 40 14.28 3.26 -29.87
C THR A 40 14.24 4.78 -29.75
N THR A 41 14.57 5.32 -28.59
CA THR A 41 14.96 6.72 -28.44
C THR A 41 16.48 6.75 -28.30
N SER A 42 17.16 7.19 -29.36
CA SER A 42 18.55 7.62 -29.31
C SER A 42 18.58 9.06 -28.82
N ASP A 43 19.29 9.35 -27.73
CA ASP A 43 19.61 10.71 -27.31
C ASP A 43 21.11 10.80 -26.95
N PRO A 44 21.84 11.89 -27.30
CA PRO A 44 23.26 12.03 -27.06
C PRO A 44 23.56 12.37 -25.58
N PRO A 45 24.78 12.10 -25.07
CA PRO A 45 25.08 12.24 -23.65
C PRO A 45 25.10 13.73 -23.21
N PRO A 46 24.43 14.11 -22.11
CA PRO A 46 24.57 15.44 -21.53
C PRO A 46 25.87 15.57 -20.73
N ALA A 47 26.49 16.75 -20.83
CA ALA A 47 27.67 17.14 -20.06
C ALA A 47 27.36 17.20 -18.54
N PRO A 48 28.32 16.90 -17.66
CA PRO A 48 28.07 16.88 -16.21
C PRO A 48 27.89 18.31 -15.66
N PRO A 49 26.80 18.59 -14.91
CA PRO A 49 26.70 19.81 -14.13
C PRO A 49 27.57 19.71 -12.87
N SER A 50 28.32 20.77 -12.57
CA SER A 50 28.96 20.96 -11.27
C SER A 50 27.90 21.19 -10.19
N PRO A 51 27.89 20.45 -9.07
CA PRO A 51 27.00 20.78 -7.97
C PRO A 51 27.71 21.77 -7.03
N THR A 52 27.17 22.98 -6.95
CA THR A 52 27.16 23.77 -5.73
C THR A 52 25.71 23.80 -5.26
N ALA A 53 25.39 23.10 -4.18
CA ALA A 53 24.13 23.25 -3.44
C ALA A 53 24.26 22.68 -2.01
N PRO A 54 23.47 23.22 -1.06
CA PRO A 54 23.74 23.19 0.38
C PRO A 54 23.28 21.89 1.06
N GLY A 55 23.84 21.62 2.24
CA GLY A 55 23.67 20.39 3.00
C GLY A 55 22.22 19.95 3.20
N THR A 56 21.82 18.92 2.47
CA THR A 56 20.80 17.97 2.90
C THR A 56 21.54 16.93 3.74
N THR A 57 21.17 16.79 5.01
CA THR A 57 21.59 15.65 5.82
C THR A 57 21.14 14.39 5.08
N GLU A 58 22.09 13.68 4.51
CA GLU A 58 21.88 12.40 3.83
C GLU A 58 21.40 11.41 4.91
N GLN A 59 20.08 11.26 5.06
CA GLN A 59 19.49 10.19 5.87
C GLN A 59 20.09 8.89 5.36
N GLY A 60 20.85 8.20 6.22
CA GLY A 60 21.49 6.96 5.83
C GLY A 60 20.43 5.94 5.41
N PRO A 61 20.81 4.84 4.71
CA PRO A 61 19.88 3.81 4.23
C PRO A 61 18.99 3.14 5.30
N ARG A 62 19.15 3.50 6.58
CA ARG A 62 18.48 2.95 7.76
C ARG A 62 17.62 3.95 8.53
N ASP A 63 17.58 5.23 8.15
CA ASP A 63 16.78 6.21 8.89
C ASP A 63 15.42 6.42 8.21
N LEU A 64 14.35 6.00 8.90
CA LEU A 64 12.99 6.27 8.46
C LEU A 64 12.65 7.75 8.66
N ALA A 65 11.94 8.33 7.69
CA ALA A 65 11.41 9.67 7.84
C ALA A 65 10.41 9.70 9.02
N PRO A 66 10.54 10.65 9.96
CA PRO A 66 9.56 10.80 11.03
C PRO A 66 8.23 11.30 10.46
N ILE A 67 7.13 10.89 11.09
CA ILE A 67 5.81 11.49 10.84
C ILE A 67 5.85 12.93 11.41
N PRO A 68 5.52 13.96 10.62
CA PRO A 68 5.55 15.34 11.09
C PRO A 68 4.59 15.57 12.27
N GLU A 69 5.05 16.32 13.27
CA GLU A 69 4.18 16.87 14.31
C GLU A 69 3.37 18.02 13.71
N THR A 70 2.05 17.88 13.65
CA THR A 70 1.14 18.88 13.07
C THR A 70 -0.21 18.80 13.75
N ASP A 71 -0.87 19.94 13.89
CA ASP A 71 -2.25 20.12 14.34
C ASP A 71 -3.28 20.02 13.20
N ASP A 72 -2.82 19.83 11.96
CA ASP A 72 -3.65 19.64 10.77
C ASP A 72 -4.02 18.14 10.64
N PRO A 73 -5.28 17.77 10.88
CA PRO A 73 -5.69 16.36 10.94
C PRO A 73 -5.49 15.64 9.61
N GLU A 74 -5.76 16.29 8.47
CA GLU A 74 -5.64 15.64 7.17
C GLU A 74 -4.17 15.41 6.79
N LYS A 75 -3.30 16.39 7.08
CA LYS A 75 -1.85 16.22 6.88
C LYS A 75 -1.29 15.10 7.74
N PHE A 76 -1.71 15.04 9.01
CA PHE A 76 -1.31 13.97 9.92
C PHE A 76 -1.76 12.59 9.40
N VAL A 77 -3.02 12.46 9.00
CA VAL A 77 -3.61 11.22 8.46
C VAL A 77 -2.86 10.74 7.21
N ARG A 78 -2.54 11.65 6.28
CA ARG A 78 -1.77 11.30 5.07
C ARG A 78 -0.38 10.78 5.41
N ALA A 79 0.33 11.45 6.32
CA ALA A 79 1.66 11.02 6.75
C ALA A 79 1.64 9.65 7.47
N VAL A 80 0.64 9.40 8.32
CA VAL A 80 0.44 8.08 8.96
C VAL A 80 0.14 7.01 7.91
N ALA A 81 -0.74 7.28 6.95
CA ALA A 81 -1.08 6.36 5.86
C ALA A 81 0.13 6.02 5.00
N GLU A 82 0.96 7.00 4.66
CA GLU A 82 2.22 6.79 3.95
C GLU A 82 3.20 5.93 4.77
N ALA A 83 3.33 6.19 6.07
CA ALA A 83 4.20 5.41 6.95
C ALA A 83 3.74 3.96 7.16
N LEU A 84 2.43 3.70 7.19
CA LEU A 84 1.87 2.34 7.29
C LEU A 84 2.22 1.46 6.08
N PHE A 85 2.30 2.07 4.90
CA PHE A 85 2.45 1.34 3.64
C PHE A 85 3.82 1.50 2.97
N GLY A 86 4.60 2.50 3.37
CA GLY A 86 5.92 2.85 2.85
C GLY A 86 7.04 2.07 3.52
N TRP A 87 7.33 0.89 3.00
CA TRP A 87 8.40 0.05 3.54
C TRP A 87 9.23 -0.62 2.45
N ASP A 88 10.47 -0.95 2.81
CA ASP A 88 11.48 -1.49 1.90
C ASP A 88 12.26 -2.61 2.60
N THR A 89 12.13 -3.82 2.09
CA THR A 89 12.79 -5.00 2.66
C THR A 89 14.31 -5.02 2.44
N THR A 90 14.83 -4.16 1.54
CA THR A 90 16.24 -4.02 1.18
C THR A 90 16.99 -2.98 2.01
N SER A 91 16.27 -2.12 2.74
CA SER A 91 16.83 -1.07 3.62
C SER A 91 17.71 -1.60 4.77
N GLY A 92 17.61 -2.89 5.09
CA GLY A 92 18.21 -3.49 6.27
C GLY A 92 17.39 -3.31 7.55
N LEU A 93 16.24 -2.64 7.47
CA LEU A 93 15.27 -2.53 8.55
C LEU A 93 14.38 -3.76 8.67
N MET A 94 13.69 -3.85 9.79
CA MET A 94 12.75 -4.88 10.18
C MET A 94 11.37 -4.26 10.47
N PRO A 95 10.27 -5.05 10.44
CA PRO A 95 8.92 -4.53 10.68
C PRO A 95 8.77 -3.68 11.95
N LEU A 96 9.48 -4.05 13.02
CA LEU A 96 9.44 -3.31 14.30
C LEU A 96 10.03 -1.91 14.21
N ASP A 97 10.96 -1.65 13.30
CA ASP A 97 11.52 -0.31 13.09
C ASP A 97 10.44 0.63 12.53
N TYR A 98 9.63 0.13 11.58
CA TYR A 98 8.47 0.84 11.04
C TYR A 98 7.35 1.02 12.07
N THR A 99 7.07 -0.02 12.88
CA THR A 99 6.13 0.09 14.01
C THR A 99 6.54 1.20 14.98
N SER A 100 7.84 1.35 15.25
CA SER A 100 8.35 2.34 16.19
C SER A 100 8.11 3.78 15.73
N VAL A 101 8.14 4.05 14.42
CA VAL A 101 7.80 5.38 13.86
C VAL A 101 6.34 5.72 14.12
N LEU A 102 5.43 4.77 13.90
CA LEU A 102 3.99 4.94 14.11
C LEU A 102 3.64 5.11 15.60
N LEU A 103 4.28 4.33 16.48
CA LEU A 103 4.06 4.44 17.93
C LEU A 103 4.64 5.73 18.53
N LYS A 104 5.57 6.41 17.85
CA LYS A 104 6.13 7.69 18.32
C LYS A 104 5.10 8.82 18.30
N VAL A 105 4.11 8.75 17.41
CA VAL A 105 3.00 9.72 17.30
C VAL A 105 1.71 9.21 17.94
N ALA A 106 1.79 8.12 18.72
CA ALA A 106 0.66 7.64 19.49
C ALA A 106 0.28 8.64 20.59
N ASP A 107 -0.98 8.63 21.00
CA ASP A 107 -1.46 9.48 22.11
C ASP A 107 -0.63 9.27 23.39
N PRO A 108 -0.04 10.34 23.95
CA PRO A 108 0.87 10.27 25.09
C PRO A 108 0.19 9.82 26.39
N SER A 109 -1.15 9.83 26.46
CA SER A 109 -1.87 9.26 27.61
C SER A 109 -1.63 7.75 27.78
N GLY A 110 -1.29 7.06 26.68
CA GLY A 110 -1.06 5.62 26.64
C GLY A 110 -2.33 4.77 26.66
N VAL A 111 -3.53 5.36 26.71
CA VAL A 111 -4.81 4.64 26.82
C VAL A 111 -5.02 3.70 25.63
N GLU A 112 -4.81 4.18 24.41
CA GLU A 112 -5.04 3.38 23.20
C GLU A 112 -3.78 2.61 22.74
N GLN A 113 -2.64 2.75 23.41
CA GLN A 113 -1.35 2.31 22.87
C GLN A 113 -1.28 0.79 22.62
N ALA A 114 -1.85 -0.03 23.50
CA ALA A 114 -1.89 -1.47 23.33
C ALA A 114 -2.80 -1.88 22.16
N GLY A 115 -3.95 -1.22 22.00
CA GLY A 115 -4.87 -1.41 20.89
C GLY A 115 -4.22 -1.00 19.56
N LEU A 116 -3.60 0.18 19.53
CA LEU A 116 -2.90 0.71 18.38
C LEU A 116 -1.76 -0.21 17.92
N ALA A 117 -0.94 -0.71 18.85
CA ALA A 117 0.13 -1.66 18.52
C ALA A 117 -0.42 -2.94 17.88
N SER A 118 -1.56 -3.44 18.38
CA SER A 118 -2.26 -4.58 17.78
C SER A 118 -2.80 -4.24 16.38
N ASP A 119 -3.37 -3.06 16.19
CA ASP A 119 -3.88 -2.65 14.88
C ASP A 119 -2.74 -2.54 13.86
N ILE A 120 -1.62 -1.86 14.20
CA ILE A 120 -0.43 -1.71 13.33
C ILE A 120 0.14 -3.07 12.90
N ALA A 121 0.16 -4.05 13.80
CA ALA A 121 0.61 -5.41 13.49
C ALA A 121 -0.23 -6.09 12.41
N GLY A 122 -1.49 -5.66 12.20
CA GLY A 122 -2.35 -6.09 11.10
C GLY A 122 -2.01 -5.47 9.73
N TYR A 123 -1.29 -4.34 9.70
CA TYR A 123 -0.91 -3.66 8.45
C TYR A 123 0.46 -4.08 7.93
N LEU A 124 1.39 -4.39 8.82
CA LEU A 124 2.76 -4.71 8.46
C LEU A 124 2.98 -6.22 8.23
N PRO A 125 3.86 -6.62 7.30
CA PRO A 125 4.26 -8.01 7.20
C PRO A 125 4.88 -8.50 8.52
N ASN A 126 4.48 -9.68 8.98
CA ASN A 126 5.18 -10.33 10.08
C ASN A 126 6.63 -10.67 9.71
N ARG A 127 7.45 -11.05 10.69
CA ARG A 127 8.88 -11.33 10.50
C ARG A 127 9.18 -12.40 9.44
N GLU A 128 8.41 -13.47 9.40
CA GLU A 128 8.61 -14.57 8.45
C GLU A 128 8.30 -14.09 7.03
N THR A 129 7.15 -13.45 6.84
CA THR A 129 6.77 -12.85 5.57
C THR A 129 7.79 -11.82 5.10
N TRP A 130 8.32 -11.00 6.01
CA TRP A 130 9.35 -10.01 5.69
C TRP A 130 10.63 -10.66 5.14
N VAL A 131 11.09 -11.77 5.74
CA VAL A 131 12.27 -12.51 5.26
C VAL A 131 12.02 -13.10 3.88
N GLU A 132 10.81 -13.61 3.61
CA GLU A 132 10.46 -14.10 2.28
C GLU A 132 10.42 -12.97 1.23
N LEU A 133 9.75 -11.85 1.55
CA LEU A 133 9.66 -10.67 0.67
C LEU A 133 11.04 -10.08 0.35
N ARG A 134 11.97 -10.12 1.32
CA ARG A 134 13.35 -9.66 1.13
C ARG A 134 14.09 -10.43 0.03
N LYS A 135 13.81 -11.72 -0.16
CA LYS A 135 14.43 -12.52 -1.25
C LYS A 135 14.11 -11.96 -2.64
N TYR A 136 13.00 -11.26 -2.76
CA TYR A 136 12.53 -10.62 -3.99
C TYR A 136 12.79 -9.11 -3.99
N GLY A 137 13.54 -8.57 -3.01
CA GLY A 137 13.77 -7.14 -2.87
C GLY A 137 12.48 -6.32 -2.84
N THR A 138 11.44 -6.82 -2.16
CA THR A 138 10.12 -6.21 -2.24
C THR A 138 10.08 -4.85 -1.54
N THR A 139 9.49 -3.88 -2.21
CA THR A 139 9.12 -2.57 -1.65
C THR A 139 7.62 -2.38 -1.75
N GLN A 140 7.08 -1.52 -0.88
CA GLN A 140 5.69 -1.12 -0.90
C GLN A 140 5.57 0.40 -0.73
N ARG A 141 4.57 0.97 -1.40
CA ARG A 141 4.11 2.34 -1.19
C ARG A 141 2.59 2.41 -1.31
N LEU A 142 2.02 3.49 -0.80
CA LEU A 142 0.62 3.85 -1.01
C LEU A 142 0.55 5.06 -1.94
N GLU A 143 -0.43 5.04 -2.85
CA GLU A 143 -0.90 6.21 -3.56
C GLU A 143 -2.28 6.55 -2.99
N ILE A 144 -2.38 7.64 -2.23
CA ILE A 144 -3.62 8.04 -1.60
C ILE A 144 -4.51 8.70 -2.66
N THR A 145 -5.71 8.15 -2.85
CA THR A 145 -6.69 8.67 -3.81
C THR A 145 -7.71 9.57 -3.13
N ASP A 146 -8.08 9.27 -1.88
CA ASP A 146 -9.04 10.07 -1.12
C ASP A 146 -8.78 10.02 0.39
N VAL A 147 -9.17 11.08 1.08
CA VAL A 147 -9.10 11.23 2.54
C VAL A 147 -10.29 12.06 3.00
N PHE A 148 -11.18 11.47 3.79
CA PHE A 148 -12.41 12.14 4.23
C PHE A 148 -12.86 11.66 5.61
N VAL A 149 -13.62 12.49 6.32
CA VAL A 149 -14.32 12.05 7.54
C VAL A 149 -15.54 11.22 7.13
N PRO A 150 -15.65 9.95 7.54
CA PRO A 150 -16.74 9.08 7.12
C PRO A 150 -18.08 9.52 7.71
N GLU A 151 -19.18 9.27 7.01
CA GLU A 151 -20.52 9.74 7.42
C GLU A 151 -20.95 9.12 8.75
N ALA A 152 -20.64 7.84 8.99
CA ALA A 152 -20.92 7.16 10.24
C ALA A 152 -20.13 7.71 11.44
N TRP A 153 -19.11 8.56 11.25
CA TRP A 153 -18.40 9.18 12.37
C TRP A 153 -19.33 10.07 13.21
N ALA A 154 -20.18 10.87 12.57
CA ALA A 154 -21.13 11.74 13.28
C ALA A 154 -22.12 10.92 14.14
N GLU A 155 -22.52 9.75 13.66
CA GLU A 155 -23.35 8.83 14.43
C GLU A 155 -22.57 8.24 15.62
N ALA A 156 -21.33 7.79 15.39
CA ALA A 156 -20.46 7.26 16.45
C ALA A 156 -20.21 8.29 17.56
N GLU A 157 -19.96 9.56 17.20
CA GLU A 157 -19.83 10.66 18.15
C GLU A 157 -21.10 10.87 18.97
N SER A 158 -22.27 10.83 18.34
CA SER A 158 -23.56 11.04 19.02
C SER A 158 -23.90 9.92 20.01
N GLN A 159 -23.38 8.71 19.77
CA GLN A 159 -23.59 7.52 20.61
C GLN A 159 -22.53 7.38 21.70
N ALA A 160 -21.44 8.16 21.64
CA ALA A 160 -20.39 8.10 22.63
C ALA A 160 -20.89 8.58 24.01
N GLN A 161 -20.49 7.86 25.06
CA GLN A 161 -20.75 8.29 26.42
C GLN A 161 -19.94 9.55 26.76
N PRO A 162 -20.41 10.41 27.69
CA PRO A 162 -19.63 11.55 28.14
C PRO A 162 -18.23 11.15 28.62
N GLY A 163 -17.20 11.73 28.01
CA GLY A 163 -15.79 11.43 28.32
C GLY A 163 -15.23 10.16 27.66
N GLN A 164 -16.00 9.47 26.82
CA GLN A 164 -15.51 8.32 26.06
C GLN A 164 -14.56 8.74 24.92
N LEU A 165 -14.83 9.89 24.29
CA LEU A 165 -13.96 10.49 23.28
C LEU A 165 -13.25 11.70 23.89
N ALA A 166 -11.94 11.78 23.68
CA ALA A 166 -11.17 12.95 24.08
C ALA A 166 -11.60 14.17 23.21
N PRO A 167 -11.51 15.41 23.73
CA PRO A 167 -11.74 16.60 22.93
C PRO A 167 -10.83 16.61 21.68
N GLY A 168 -11.41 16.91 20.51
CA GLY A 168 -10.67 16.90 19.24
C GLY A 168 -10.51 15.52 18.61
N THR A 169 -11.12 14.47 19.17
CA THR A 169 -11.13 13.12 18.55
C THR A 169 -11.93 13.16 17.25
N THR A 170 -11.39 12.55 16.20
CA THR A 170 -12.05 12.42 14.90
C THR A 170 -11.59 11.14 14.18
N ALA A 171 -12.22 10.83 13.06
CA ALA A 171 -11.86 9.69 12.22
C ALA A 171 -11.75 10.12 10.75
N TYR A 172 -10.74 9.61 10.05
CA TYR A 172 -10.60 9.78 8.60
C TYR A 172 -10.50 8.44 7.93
N THR A 173 -11.34 8.21 6.93
CA THR A 173 -11.20 7.11 6.00
C THR A 173 -10.26 7.52 4.88
N VAL A 174 -9.26 6.68 4.65
CA VAL A 174 -8.27 6.80 3.58
C VAL A 174 -8.57 5.73 2.55
N GLU A 175 -8.72 6.15 1.30
CA GLU A 175 -8.76 5.27 0.14
C GLU A 175 -7.50 5.47 -0.69
N GLY A 176 -6.98 4.39 -1.26
CA GLY A 176 -5.78 4.48 -2.07
C GLY A 176 -5.44 3.20 -2.81
N VAL A 177 -4.34 3.25 -3.55
CA VAL A 177 -3.78 2.13 -4.29
C VAL A 177 -2.45 1.74 -3.67
N ARG A 178 -2.39 0.54 -3.09
CA ARG A 178 -1.16 -0.07 -2.61
C ARG A 178 -0.38 -0.63 -3.79
N HIS A 179 0.83 -0.12 -3.99
CA HIS A 179 1.77 -0.62 -4.99
C HIS A 179 2.84 -1.47 -4.32
N ARG A 180 3.13 -2.64 -4.88
CA ARG A 180 4.29 -3.46 -4.54
C ARG A 180 5.16 -3.67 -5.76
N GLN A 181 6.46 -3.66 -5.54
CA GLN A 181 7.47 -3.92 -6.57
C GLN A 181 8.50 -4.91 -6.05
N GLY A 182 9.12 -5.68 -6.94
CA GLY A 182 10.18 -6.61 -6.59
C GLY A 182 10.78 -7.27 -7.83
N ILE A 183 11.66 -8.24 -7.62
CA ILE A 183 12.32 -9.04 -8.66
C ILE A 183 11.85 -10.50 -8.55
N TRP A 184 11.44 -11.09 -9.67
CA TRP A 184 11.10 -12.50 -9.79
C TRP A 184 11.81 -13.10 -11.00
N ASN A 185 12.61 -14.15 -10.82
CA ASN A 185 13.43 -14.75 -11.89
C ASN A 185 14.25 -13.72 -12.70
N ASP A 186 14.94 -12.81 -11.99
CA ASP A 186 15.72 -11.70 -12.58
C ASP A 186 14.91 -10.66 -13.38
N GLU A 187 13.58 -10.74 -13.37
CA GLU A 187 12.69 -9.78 -14.01
C GLU A 187 11.97 -8.90 -12.98
N ALA A 188 11.84 -7.61 -13.28
CA ALA A 188 11.07 -6.69 -12.45
C ALA A 188 9.57 -7.01 -12.53
N THR A 189 8.92 -7.08 -11.37
CA THR A 189 7.48 -7.33 -11.24
C THR A 189 6.84 -6.29 -10.32
N SER A 190 5.56 -6.01 -10.57
CA SER A 190 4.77 -5.07 -9.78
C SER A 190 3.32 -5.51 -9.65
N SER A 191 2.70 -5.19 -8.53
CA SER A 191 1.25 -5.32 -8.33
C SER A 191 0.65 -4.05 -7.72
N ALA A 192 -0.63 -3.82 -8.02
CA ALA A 192 -1.41 -2.70 -7.52
C ALA A 192 -2.75 -3.23 -7.00
N HIS A 193 -3.16 -2.76 -5.82
CA HIS A 193 -4.41 -3.17 -5.19
C HIS A 193 -5.06 -1.96 -4.51
N GLU A 194 -6.35 -1.75 -4.75
CA GLU A 194 -7.13 -0.79 -3.98
C GLU A 194 -7.18 -1.23 -2.51
N VAL A 195 -7.08 -0.25 -1.62
CA VAL A 195 -7.19 -0.44 -0.17
C VAL A 195 -8.01 0.68 0.44
N ALA A 196 -8.72 0.36 1.52
CA ALA A 196 -9.43 1.36 2.31
C ALA A 196 -9.34 1.07 3.80
N PHE A 197 -9.15 2.09 4.62
CA PHE A 197 -9.06 1.95 6.07
C PHE A 197 -9.35 3.27 6.78
N THR A 198 -9.64 3.23 8.07
CA THR A 198 -9.92 4.40 8.89
C THR A 198 -8.83 4.61 9.93
N ILE A 199 -8.35 5.84 10.04
CA ILE A 199 -7.45 6.32 11.08
C ILE A 199 -8.31 7.09 12.09
N PHE A 200 -8.24 6.68 13.36
CA PHE A 200 -8.80 7.43 14.47
C PHE A 200 -7.66 8.21 15.13
N LEU A 201 -7.87 9.50 15.32
CA LEU A 201 -6.87 10.41 15.88
C LEU A 201 -7.54 11.42 16.82
N THR A 202 -6.73 12.13 17.58
CA THR A 202 -7.15 13.31 18.31
C THR A 202 -6.22 14.48 18.00
N CYS A 203 -6.77 15.65 17.73
CA CYS A 203 -6.03 16.90 17.61
C CYS A 203 -6.46 17.82 18.76
N PRO A 204 -5.64 17.96 19.81
CA PRO A 204 -6.03 18.74 20.98
C PRO A 204 -6.37 20.21 20.63
N PRO A 205 -7.39 20.79 21.29
CA PRO A 205 -7.88 22.13 20.94
C PRO A 205 -6.95 23.28 21.36
N ASP A 206 -5.91 22.99 22.14
CA ASP A 206 -4.89 23.94 22.62
C ASP A 206 -3.72 24.14 21.65
N GLY A 207 -3.75 23.48 20.48
CA GLY A 207 -2.75 23.63 19.42
C GLY A 207 -1.58 22.65 19.52
N ASP A 208 -1.65 21.68 20.42
CA ASP A 208 -0.76 20.52 20.42
C ASP A 208 -0.92 19.70 19.13
N PRO A 209 0.12 18.95 18.71
CA PRO A 209 0.03 18.13 17.51
C PRO A 209 -1.03 17.05 17.65
N CYS A 210 -1.54 16.59 16.50
CA CYS A 210 -2.42 15.45 16.43
C CYS A 210 -1.69 14.15 16.86
N TYR A 211 -2.44 13.26 17.49
CA TYR A 211 -1.96 11.96 17.96
C TYR A 211 -2.80 10.82 17.38
N LEU A 212 -2.11 9.73 17.04
CA LEU A 212 -2.72 8.51 16.53
C LEU A 212 -3.33 7.72 17.69
N LEU A 213 -4.62 7.38 17.56
CA LEU A 213 -5.36 6.59 18.55
C LEU A 213 -5.47 5.14 18.13
N ARG A 214 -6.16 4.87 17.01
CA ARG A 214 -6.52 3.52 16.56
C ARG A 214 -6.56 3.45 15.04
N LEU A 215 -6.52 2.23 14.51
CA LEU A 215 -6.74 1.97 13.09
C LEU A 215 -7.89 0.98 12.95
N SER A 216 -8.71 1.12 11.92
CA SER A 216 -9.63 0.05 11.53
C SER A 216 -8.84 -1.16 11.03
N ILE A 217 -9.52 -2.28 10.85
CA ILE A 217 -8.96 -3.39 10.07
C ILE A 217 -8.83 -2.93 8.61
N LEU A 218 -7.75 -3.33 7.93
CA LEU A 218 -7.54 -3.06 6.51
C LEU A 218 -8.71 -3.61 5.68
N ASP A 219 -9.18 -2.81 4.73
CA ASP A 219 -10.32 -3.08 3.85
C ASP A 219 -11.66 -3.23 4.59
N GLN A 220 -11.71 -2.74 5.84
CA GLN A 220 -12.91 -2.60 6.65
C GLN A 220 -13.00 -1.17 7.22
N PRO A 221 -13.04 -0.13 6.35
CA PRO A 221 -13.16 1.25 6.81
C PRO A 221 -14.54 1.51 7.42
N LEU A 222 -14.60 2.51 8.29
CA LEU A 222 -15.83 3.20 8.62
C LEU A 222 -16.33 3.96 7.36
N ARG A 223 -17.63 3.88 7.09
CA ARG A 223 -18.26 4.46 5.88
C ARG A 223 -19.12 5.65 6.25
#